data_AF-A0A258W4E8-F1
#
_entry.id   AF-A0A258W4E8-F1
#
_cell.length_a   1.000
_cell.length_b   1.000
_cell.length_c   1.000
_cell.angle_alpha   90.00
_cell.angle_beta   90.00
_cell.angle_gamma   90.00
#
_symmetry.space_group_name_H-M   'P 1'
#
loop_
_entity.id
_entity.type
_entity.pdbx_description
1 polymer ?
#
loop_
_entity_poly.entity_id
_entity_poly.type
_entity_poly.pdbx_seq_one_letter_code
_entity_poly.pdbx_strand_id
1 'polypeptide(L)'
;LGTTEASVKRIRQSLESDGCEVMVFHSSGAGGPTLDALAQDKDVALVLDLSQTEILDHLFGGLADSGPDRGRAGLAKGIPTIIAPGNADFIIGGPLDVSEVQFPGRRYHMHNPQLTAVRTGVDDLKRLADHLAANVREAKGPVRVFTPLGGFSSHDSAQGHLQDLSVPGPFAEYLASVMPANVPVTAIDAHFNDEAFSDAVTAAAREMLAAKN
;
A
#
# COMPACT_ATOMS: atom_id res chain seq x y z
N LEU A 1 -6.23 -1.11 6.37
CA LEU A 1 -6.20 -1.38 7.83
C LEU A 1 -6.53 -0.11 8.60
N GLY A 2 -6.89 -0.21 9.89
CA GLY A 2 -7.18 0.95 10.74
C GLY A 2 -6.03 1.96 10.87
N THR A 3 -4.80 1.51 10.66
CA THR A 3 -3.55 2.29 10.68
C THR A 3 -3.42 3.28 9.52
N THR A 4 -4.24 3.14 8.46
CA THR A 4 -4.30 4.03 7.29
C THR A 4 -5.68 4.68 7.11
N GLU A 5 -6.55 4.55 8.12
CA GLU A 5 -7.98 4.87 7.99
C GLU A 5 -8.25 6.35 7.69
N ALA A 6 -7.49 7.28 8.29
CA ALA A 6 -7.76 8.71 8.15
C ALA A 6 -7.74 9.17 6.69
N SER A 7 -6.68 8.81 5.95
CA SER A 7 -6.58 9.13 4.52
C SER A 7 -7.53 8.32 3.67
N VAL A 8 -7.67 7.00 3.91
CA VAL A 8 -8.57 6.15 3.10
C VAL A 8 -10.02 6.62 3.23
N LYS A 9 -10.46 7.00 4.43
CA LYS A 9 -11.79 7.55 4.66
C LYS A 9 -12.00 8.87 3.93
N ARG A 10 -11.03 9.79 3.98
CA ARG A 10 -11.11 11.08 3.27
C ARG A 10 -11.15 10.91 1.76
N ILE A 11 -10.31 10.04 1.20
CA ILE A 11 -10.31 9.70 -0.23
C ILE A 11 -11.68 9.13 -0.63
N ARG A 12 -12.17 8.15 0.12
CA ARG A 12 -13.49 7.55 -0.10
C ARG A 12 -14.59 8.60 -0.13
N GLN A 13 -14.68 9.44 0.92
CA GLN A 13 -15.72 10.46 1.02
C GLN A 13 -15.66 11.47 -0.13
N SER A 14 -14.44 11.81 -0.57
CA SER A 14 -14.25 12.72 -1.71
C SER A 14 -14.76 12.11 -3.01
N LEU A 15 -14.40 10.86 -3.30
CA LEU A 15 -14.85 10.18 -4.51
C LEU A 15 -16.35 9.87 -4.49
N GLU A 16 -16.91 9.50 -3.33
CA GLU A 16 -18.37 9.36 -3.15
C GLU A 16 -19.09 10.68 -3.40
N SER A 17 -18.53 11.82 -2.97
CA SER A 17 -19.09 13.15 -3.25
C SER A 17 -19.03 13.53 -4.73
N ASP A 18 -18.10 12.94 -5.49
CA ASP A 18 -18.00 13.09 -6.95
C ASP A 18 -18.93 12.11 -7.70
N GLY A 19 -19.73 11.31 -6.98
CA GLY A 19 -20.70 10.37 -7.55
C GLY A 19 -20.16 8.97 -7.82
N CYS A 20 -18.97 8.62 -7.33
CA CYS A 20 -18.44 7.27 -7.43
C CYS A 20 -19.05 6.33 -6.38
N GLU A 21 -19.29 5.07 -6.75
CA GLU A 21 -19.48 3.99 -5.80
C GLU A 21 -18.10 3.47 -5.36
N VAL A 22 -17.79 3.55 -4.06
CA VAL A 22 -16.46 3.18 -3.53
C VAL A 22 -16.56 1.97 -2.62
N MET A 23 -15.80 0.93 -2.95
CA MET A 23 -15.65 -0.28 -2.13
C MET A 23 -14.29 -0.29 -1.44
N VAL A 24 -14.28 -0.49 -0.13
CA VAL A 24 -13.05 -0.54 0.69
C VAL A 24 -12.83 -1.95 1.19
N PHE A 25 -11.59 -2.45 1.06
CA PHE A 25 -11.20 -3.79 1.46
C PHE A 25 -10.17 -3.75 2.58
N HIS A 26 -10.32 -4.64 3.56
CA HIS A 26 -9.38 -4.75 4.67
C HIS A 26 -8.21 -5.65 4.29
N SER A 27 -7.01 -5.09 4.21
CA SER A 27 -5.77 -5.76 3.80
C SER A 27 -5.22 -6.71 4.87
N SER A 28 -6.00 -7.72 5.24
CA SER A 28 -5.67 -8.74 6.25
C SER A 28 -5.57 -10.15 5.65
N GLY A 29 -5.14 -10.26 4.39
CA GLY A 29 -4.91 -11.50 3.66
C GLY A 29 -6.07 -11.88 2.72
N ALA A 30 -7.30 -11.52 3.08
CA ALA A 30 -8.49 -11.79 2.26
C ALA A 30 -8.99 -10.57 1.46
N GLY A 31 -8.72 -9.35 1.93
CA GLY A 31 -9.25 -8.14 1.30
C GLY A 31 -8.63 -7.88 -0.07
N GLY A 32 -7.32 -8.04 -0.17
CA GLY A 32 -6.59 -7.94 -1.43
C GLY A 32 -7.09 -8.89 -2.52
N PRO A 33 -7.12 -10.21 -2.27
CA PRO A 33 -7.69 -11.17 -3.20
C PRO A 33 -9.15 -10.86 -3.58
N THR A 34 -9.95 -10.33 -2.65
CA THR A 34 -11.33 -9.92 -2.96
C THR A 34 -11.38 -8.73 -3.91
N LEU A 35 -10.50 -7.73 -3.72
CA LEU A 35 -10.34 -6.61 -4.65
C LEU A 35 -9.91 -7.11 -6.03
N ASP A 36 -8.91 -7.98 -6.09
CA ASP A 36 -8.40 -8.53 -7.35
C ASP A 36 -9.46 -9.33 -8.11
N ALA A 37 -10.24 -10.17 -7.41
CA ALA A 37 -11.37 -10.88 -8.00
C ALA A 37 -12.45 -9.93 -8.54
N LEU A 38 -12.79 -8.88 -7.80
CA LEU A 38 -13.75 -7.87 -8.26
C LEU A 38 -13.23 -7.13 -9.50
N ALA A 39 -11.95 -6.74 -9.50
CA ALA A 39 -11.31 -6.09 -10.63
C ALA A 39 -11.34 -6.98 -11.88
N GLN A 40 -11.14 -8.29 -11.72
CA GLN A 40 -11.24 -9.26 -12.81
C GLN A 40 -12.68 -9.39 -13.34
N ASP A 41 -13.67 -9.48 -12.46
CA ASP A 41 -15.04 -9.85 -12.82
C ASP A 41 -15.96 -8.68 -13.21
N LYS A 42 -15.67 -7.46 -12.75
CA LYS A 42 -16.54 -6.28 -12.91
C LYS A 42 -15.89 -5.19 -13.75
N ASP A 43 -16.69 -4.26 -14.27
CA ASP A 43 -16.17 -3.05 -14.93
C ASP A 43 -15.78 -2.01 -13.88
N VAL A 44 -14.60 -2.20 -13.29
CA VAL A 44 -14.04 -1.27 -12.30
C VAL A 44 -13.45 -0.06 -13.02
N ALA A 45 -13.82 1.14 -12.56
CA ALA A 45 -13.36 2.40 -13.15
C ALA A 45 -11.90 2.74 -12.77
N LEU A 46 -11.53 2.47 -11.52
CA LEU A 46 -10.23 2.81 -10.94
C LEU A 46 -9.93 1.85 -9.78
N VAL A 47 -8.68 1.42 -9.64
CA VAL A 47 -8.18 0.72 -8.46
C VAL A 47 -7.27 1.65 -7.67
N LEU A 48 -7.52 1.77 -6.37
CA LEU A 48 -6.63 2.43 -5.41
C LEU A 48 -6.01 1.36 -4.50
N ASP A 49 -4.84 0.84 -4.88
CA ASP A 49 -4.09 -0.12 -4.08
C ASP A 49 -3.17 0.62 -3.11
N LEU A 50 -3.75 1.10 -2.00
CA LEU A 50 -3.07 2.01 -1.09
C LEU A 50 -2.39 1.32 0.09
N SER A 51 -2.49 -0.01 0.21
CA SER A 51 -1.94 -0.77 1.33
C SER A 51 -1.22 -2.04 0.88
N GLN A 52 0.08 -2.11 1.06
CA GLN A 52 0.93 -3.18 0.51
C GLN A 52 1.31 -4.28 1.52
N THR A 53 0.74 -4.25 2.72
CA THR A 53 1.04 -5.22 3.79
C THR A 53 0.83 -6.68 3.36
N GLU A 54 -0.17 -7.01 2.54
CA GLU A 54 -0.42 -8.41 2.13
C GLU A 54 0.62 -8.94 1.14
N ILE A 55 1.19 -8.06 0.31
CA ILE A 55 2.33 -8.39 -0.56
C ILE A 55 3.59 -8.53 0.30
N LEU A 56 3.76 -7.62 1.26
CA LEU A 56 4.89 -7.64 2.17
C LEU A 56 4.88 -8.95 2.99
N ASP A 57 3.74 -9.33 3.55
CA ASP A 57 3.57 -10.59 4.27
C ASP A 57 3.86 -11.80 3.38
N HIS A 58 3.47 -11.79 2.10
CA HIS A 58 3.88 -12.83 1.16
C HIS A 58 5.42 -12.92 1.00
N LEU A 59 6.10 -11.78 0.89
CA LEU A 59 7.55 -11.73 0.67
C LEU A 59 8.38 -12.18 1.89
N PHE A 60 7.83 -12.06 3.10
CA PHE A 60 8.55 -12.29 4.36
C PHE A 60 7.91 -13.35 5.28
N GLY A 61 6.80 -13.97 4.86
CA GLY A 61 6.12 -15.01 5.64
C GLY A 61 5.27 -14.46 6.80
N GLY A 62 4.63 -13.31 6.60
CA GLY A 62 3.63 -12.78 7.51
C GLY A 62 2.28 -13.50 7.42
N LEU A 63 1.38 -13.20 8.35
CA LEU A 63 0.09 -13.89 8.49
C LEU A 63 -0.97 -13.47 7.46
N ALA A 64 -0.83 -12.29 6.87
CA ALA A 64 -1.74 -11.76 5.84
C ALA A 64 -1.22 -12.03 4.42
N ASP A 65 -0.45 -13.10 4.21
CA ASP A 65 -0.01 -13.55 2.90
C ASP A 65 -1.21 -13.77 1.96
N SER A 66 -1.19 -13.09 0.83
CA SER A 66 -2.22 -13.15 -0.23
C SER A 66 -1.71 -13.77 -1.54
N GLY A 67 -0.49 -14.29 -1.55
CA GLY A 67 0.15 -14.93 -2.68
C GLY A 67 0.90 -13.99 -3.63
N PRO A 68 1.61 -14.56 -4.61
CA PRO A 68 2.50 -13.82 -5.50
C PRO A 68 1.76 -12.97 -6.53
N ASP A 69 0.47 -13.23 -6.76
CA ASP A 69 -0.33 -12.57 -7.78
C ASP A 69 -1.13 -11.35 -7.26
N ARG A 70 -1.01 -11.04 -5.97
CA ARG A 70 -1.69 -9.91 -5.35
C ARG A 70 -1.37 -8.60 -6.08
N GLY A 71 -2.43 -7.89 -6.47
CA GLY A 71 -2.38 -6.59 -7.15
C GLY A 71 -2.20 -6.67 -8.67
N ARG A 72 -2.13 -7.88 -9.25
CA ARG A 72 -1.94 -8.05 -10.69
C ARG A 72 -3.23 -7.97 -11.50
N ALA A 73 -4.38 -8.30 -10.92
CA ALA A 73 -5.62 -8.46 -11.67
C ALA A 73 -6.08 -7.15 -12.35
N GLY A 74 -6.10 -6.05 -11.59
CA GLY A 74 -6.43 -4.72 -12.13
C GLY A 74 -5.47 -4.26 -13.22
N LEU A 75 -4.17 -4.43 -12.98
CA LEU A 75 -3.09 -4.09 -13.91
C LEU A 75 -3.21 -4.87 -15.23
N ALA A 76 -3.41 -6.18 -15.15
CA ALA A 76 -3.50 -7.08 -16.31
C ALA A 76 -4.76 -6.86 -17.15
N LYS A 77 -5.84 -6.36 -16.54
CA LYS A 77 -7.08 -5.97 -17.22
C LYS A 77 -6.99 -4.56 -17.83
N GLY A 78 -5.99 -3.78 -17.43
CA GLY A 78 -5.81 -2.40 -17.90
C GLY A 78 -6.67 -1.38 -17.17
N ILE A 79 -7.14 -1.70 -15.96
CA ILE A 79 -7.85 -0.75 -15.11
C ILE A 79 -6.84 0.32 -14.65
N PRO A 80 -7.17 1.62 -14.76
CA PRO A 80 -6.37 2.68 -14.17
C PRO A 80 -6.07 2.36 -12.69
N THR A 81 -4.81 2.41 -12.28
CA THR A 81 -4.39 1.98 -10.93
C THR A 81 -3.51 3.02 -10.26
N ILE A 82 -3.82 3.37 -9.01
CA ILE A 82 -2.93 4.14 -8.14
C ILE A 82 -2.39 3.22 -7.05
N ILE A 83 -1.08 3.25 -6.82
CA ILE A 83 -0.40 2.44 -5.80
C ILE A 83 0.23 3.36 -4.75
N ALA A 84 0.11 3.00 -3.46
CA ALA A 84 0.82 3.64 -2.37
C ALA A 84 1.29 2.62 -1.31
N PRO A 85 2.38 2.88 -0.57
CA PRO A 85 3.01 1.93 0.34
C PRO A 85 2.35 1.90 1.74
N GLY A 86 1.05 2.15 1.86
CA GLY A 86 0.39 2.15 3.17
C GLY A 86 0.60 0.81 3.88
N ASN A 87 0.83 0.85 5.19
CA ASN A 87 1.11 -0.34 6.02
C ASN A 87 2.35 -1.16 5.58
N ALA A 88 3.21 -0.63 4.70
CA ALA A 88 4.45 -1.31 4.34
C ALA A 88 5.51 -1.22 5.44
N ASP A 89 5.28 -0.40 6.48
CA ASP A 89 6.15 -0.25 7.64
C ASP A 89 6.20 -1.48 8.56
N PHE A 90 5.27 -2.44 8.40
CA PHE A 90 5.27 -3.66 9.21
C PHE A 90 4.80 -4.91 8.47
N ILE A 91 5.32 -6.06 8.91
CA ILE A 91 4.81 -7.40 8.63
C ILE A 91 3.80 -7.76 9.73
N ILE A 92 2.70 -8.42 9.38
CA ILE A 92 1.75 -8.93 10.39
C ILE A 92 2.28 -10.28 10.91
N GLY A 93 2.95 -10.24 12.06
CA GLY A 93 3.41 -11.41 12.79
C GLY A 93 2.36 -11.96 13.76
N GLY A 94 2.62 -13.17 14.26
CA GLY A 94 1.80 -13.81 15.29
C GLY A 94 2.04 -13.26 16.71
N PRO A 95 1.81 -14.08 17.75
CA PRO A 95 2.21 -13.75 19.12
C PRO A 95 3.67 -13.29 19.19
N LEU A 96 3.98 -12.45 20.18
CA LEU A 96 5.28 -11.78 20.27
C LEU A 96 6.45 -12.78 20.34
N ASP A 97 6.33 -13.82 21.16
CA ASP A 97 7.34 -14.88 21.32
C ASP A 97 7.62 -15.63 20.00
N VAL A 98 6.57 -15.90 19.21
CA VAL A 98 6.70 -16.49 17.88
C VAL A 98 7.36 -15.51 16.90
N SER A 99 6.95 -14.24 16.94
CA SER A 99 7.47 -13.20 16.05
C SER A 99 8.95 -12.87 16.31
N GLU A 100 9.38 -12.89 17.57
CA GLU A 100 10.78 -12.71 17.96
C GLU A 100 11.68 -13.83 17.43
N VAL A 101 11.17 -15.06 17.37
CA VAL A 101 11.89 -16.21 16.79
C VAL A 101 11.93 -16.12 15.27
N GLN A 102 10.81 -15.77 14.63
CA GLN A 102 10.72 -15.72 13.15
C GLN A 102 11.48 -14.53 12.56
N PHE A 103 11.45 -13.38 13.24
CA PHE A 103 12.01 -12.13 12.74
C PHE A 103 13.00 -11.53 13.74
N PRO A 104 14.13 -12.19 14.03
CA PRO A 104 15.01 -11.80 15.13
C PRO A 104 15.62 -10.41 14.92
N GLY A 105 15.74 -9.65 16.02
CA GLY A 105 16.41 -8.35 16.03
C GLY A 105 15.62 -7.20 15.40
N ARG A 106 14.32 -7.39 15.18
CA ARG A 106 13.42 -6.33 14.68
C ARG A 106 12.85 -5.51 15.83
N ARG A 107 12.18 -4.40 15.48
CA ARG A 107 11.32 -3.67 16.41
C ARG A 107 9.90 -4.25 16.30
N TYR A 108 9.21 -4.34 17.43
CA TYR A 108 7.90 -4.96 17.51
C TYR A 108 6.89 -4.03 18.16
N HIS A 109 5.65 -4.11 17.72
CA HIS A 109 4.51 -3.56 18.43
C HIS A 109 3.45 -4.64 18.58
N MET A 110 3.23 -5.12 19.81
CA MET A 110 2.16 -6.07 20.11
C MET A 110 0.81 -5.36 19.99
N HIS A 111 0.12 -5.57 18.87
CA HIS A 111 -1.20 -5.00 18.63
C HIS A 111 -2.24 -5.64 19.54
N ASN A 112 -2.17 -6.97 19.69
CA ASN A 112 -2.96 -7.76 20.64
C ASN A 112 -2.20 -9.08 20.96
N PRO A 113 -2.70 -9.94 21.87
CA PRO A 113 -2.01 -11.17 22.24
C PRO A 113 -1.78 -12.18 21.10
N GLN A 114 -2.41 -12.00 19.94
CA GLN A 114 -2.28 -12.88 18.77
C GLN A 114 -1.51 -12.25 17.61
N LEU A 115 -1.39 -10.92 17.59
CA LEU A 115 -0.85 -10.18 16.45
C LEU A 115 0.20 -9.16 16.89
N THR A 116 1.35 -9.22 16.21
CA THR A 116 2.48 -8.32 16.41
C THR A 116 2.83 -7.65 15.09
N ALA A 117 2.88 -6.32 15.06
CA ALA A 117 3.44 -5.58 13.94
C ALA A 117 4.98 -5.64 14.04
N VAL A 118 5.63 -6.22 13.04
CA VAL A 118 7.09 -6.39 12.99
C VAL A 118 7.69 -5.37 12.02
N ARG A 119 8.55 -4.48 12.50
CA ARG A 119 9.07 -3.35 11.70
C ARG A 119 9.89 -3.82 10.49
N THR A 120 9.51 -3.33 9.31
CA THR A 120 10.31 -3.43 8.08
C THR A 120 11.44 -2.42 8.06
N GLY A 121 12.51 -2.71 7.33
CA GLY A 121 13.59 -1.79 7.01
C GLY A 121 13.64 -1.46 5.52
N VAL A 122 14.57 -0.58 5.14
CA VAL A 122 14.74 -0.18 3.73
C VAL A 122 14.99 -1.38 2.81
N ASP A 123 15.78 -2.37 3.24
CA ASP A 123 16.10 -3.53 2.40
C ASP A 123 14.88 -4.45 2.19
N ASP A 124 13.96 -4.53 3.16
CA ASP A 124 12.70 -5.24 2.98
C ASP A 124 11.83 -4.51 1.93
N LEU A 125 11.79 -3.18 2.03
CA LEU A 125 11.02 -2.35 1.12
C LEU A 125 11.59 -2.28 -0.29
N LYS A 126 12.91 -2.46 -0.48
CA LYS A 126 13.49 -2.65 -1.81
C LYS A 126 12.92 -3.89 -2.49
N ARG A 127 12.78 -5.01 -1.76
CA ARG A 127 12.15 -6.23 -2.29
C ARG A 127 10.68 -5.99 -2.63
N LEU A 128 9.97 -5.20 -1.83
CA LEU A 128 8.60 -4.77 -2.15
C LEU A 128 8.58 -3.93 -3.44
N ALA A 129 9.47 -2.95 -3.58
CA ALA A 129 9.57 -2.11 -4.77
C ALA A 129 9.85 -2.94 -6.03
N ASP A 130 10.78 -3.90 -5.97
CA ASP A 130 11.10 -4.80 -7.07
C ASP A 130 9.88 -5.64 -7.48
N HIS A 131 9.13 -6.15 -6.50
CA HIS A 131 7.90 -6.90 -6.73
C HIS A 131 6.80 -6.03 -7.38
N LEU A 132 6.55 -4.84 -6.84
CA LEU A 132 5.59 -3.89 -7.42
C LEU A 132 5.98 -3.50 -8.84
N ALA A 133 7.26 -3.21 -9.08
CA ALA A 133 7.76 -2.87 -10.41
C ALA A 133 7.62 -4.03 -11.40
N ALA A 134 7.81 -5.28 -10.95
CA ALA A 134 7.57 -6.46 -11.78
C ALA A 134 6.09 -6.59 -12.18
N ASN A 135 5.16 -6.35 -11.25
CA ASN A 135 3.73 -6.35 -11.55
C ASN A 135 3.34 -5.22 -12.51
N VAL A 136 3.87 -4.02 -12.28
CA VAL A 136 3.57 -2.83 -13.08
C VAL A 136 4.16 -2.90 -14.49
N ARG A 137 5.29 -3.59 -14.71
CA ARG A 137 5.84 -3.84 -16.06
C ARG A 137 4.86 -4.53 -17.00
N GLU A 138 3.98 -5.36 -16.46
CA GLU A 138 2.98 -6.13 -17.21
C GLU A 138 1.62 -5.41 -17.28
N ALA A 139 1.52 -4.17 -16.76
CA ALA A 139 0.27 -3.43 -16.73
C ALA A 139 -0.17 -2.99 -18.14
N LYS A 140 -1.46 -3.15 -18.43
CA LYS A 140 -2.06 -2.74 -19.72
C LYS A 140 -2.73 -1.38 -19.69
N GLY A 141 -2.83 -0.77 -18.51
CA GLY A 141 -3.51 0.50 -18.26
C GLY A 141 -2.59 1.49 -17.56
N PRO A 142 -3.03 2.75 -17.37
CA PRO A 142 -2.23 3.76 -16.72
C PRO A 142 -2.04 3.44 -15.24
N VAL A 143 -0.80 3.59 -14.76
CA VAL A 143 -0.42 3.41 -13.36
C VAL A 143 0.21 4.71 -12.84
N ARG A 144 -0.13 5.09 -11.60
CA ARG A 144 0.59 6.13 -10.86
C ARG A 144 0.97 5.60 -9.48
N VAL A 145 2.13 6.01 -8.99
CA VAL A 145 2.65 5.56 -7.68
C VAL A 145 2.91 6.78 -6.81
N PHE A 146 2.47 6.72 -5.55
CA PHE A 146 2.68 7.77 -4.56
C PHE A 146 3.41 7.24 -3.35
N THR A 147 4.33 8.01 -2.78
CA THR A 147 5.04 7.65 -1.53
C THR A 147 5.01 8.82 -0.55
N PRO A 148 4.40 8.67 0.64
CA PRO A 148 4.48 9.67 1.70
C PRO A 148 5.84 9.59 2.39
N LEU A 149 6.51 10.74 2.56
CA LEU A 149 7.83 10.83 3.18
C LEU A 149 7.80 10.89 4.71
N GLY A 150 6.64 11.18 5.30
CA GLY A 150 6.46 11.31 6.74
C GLY A 150 6.13 10.01 7.48
N GLY A 151 5.95 8.90 6.74
CA GLY A 151 5.65 7.56 7.28
C GLY A 151 4.44 6.90 6.61
N PHE A 152 4.34 5.57 6.74
CA PHE A 152 3.40 4.73 5.96
C PHE A 152 2.12 4.31 6.69
N SER A 153 2.06 4.50 8.00
CA SER A 153 0.91 4.11 8.82
C SER A 153 0.94 4.84 10.16
N SER A 154 -0.16 4.83 10.91
CA SER A 154 -0.18 5.42 12.26
C SER A 154 0.87 4.83 13.21
N HIS A 155 1.36 3.61 12.98
CA HIS A 155 2.48 3.05 13.75
C HIS A 155 3.83 3.69 13.37
N ASP A 156 3.99 4.14 12.12
CA ASP A 156 5.16 4.84 11.60
C ASP A 156 5.00 6.37 11.69
N SER A 157 4.52 6.84 12.84
CA SER A 157 4.28 8.27 13.11
C SER A 157 4.88 8.66 14.45
N ALA A 158 4.98 9.97 14.73
CA ALA A 158 5.52 10.47 16.00
C ALA A 158 4.73 9.99 17.24
N GLN A 159 3.45 9.63 17.07
CA GLN A 159 2.61 9.05 18.12
C GLN A 159 2.59 7.51 18.09
N GLY A 160 3.15 6.92 17.04
CA GLY A 160 3.23 5.49 16.83
C GLY A 160 4.43 4.84 17.52
N HIS A 161 4.49 3.51 17.46
CA HIS A 161 5.51 2.71 18.13
C HIS A 161 6.70 2.35 17.23
N LEU A 162 6.56 2.55 15.93
CA LEU A 162 7.41 2.00 14.89
C LEU A 162 8.05 3.07 13.99
N GLN A 163 7.96 4.35 14.36
CA GLN A 163 8.48 5.45 13.55
C GLN A 163 9.92 5.22 13.11
N ASP A 164 10.18 5.45 11.82
CA ASP A 164 11.52 5.49 11.25
C ASP A 164 11.60 6.49 10.08
N LEU A 165 11.98 7.73 10.37
CA LEU A 165 12.11 8.75 9.32
C LEU A 165 13.27 8.49 8.35
N SER A 166 14.15 7.52 8.65
CA SER A 166 15.25 7.15 7.76
C SER A 166 14.81 6.22 6.62
N VAL A 167 13.57 5.71 6.65
CA VAL A 167 13.08 4.70 5.70
C VAL A 167 12.32 5.29 4.51
N PRO A 168 11.35 6.21 4.67
CA PRO A 168 10.52 6.66 3.54
C PRO A 168 11.26 7.30 2.38
N GLY A 169 12.24 8.17 2.66
CA GLY A 169 13.05 8.84 1.63
C GLY A 169 13.84 7.85 0.76
N PRO A 170 14.74 7.04 1.35
CA PRO A 170 15.48 6.02 0.60
C PRO A 170 14.59 5.00 -0.13
N PHE A 171 13.43 4.65 0.45
CA PHE A 171 12.46 3.81 -0.25
C PHE A 171 11.86 4.52 -1.46
N ALA A 172 11.44 5.78 -1.35
CA ALA A 172 10.89 6.55 -2.46
C ALA A 172 11.88 6.67 -3.63
N GLU A 173 13.15 6.95 -3.32
CA GLU A 173 14.22 7.01 -4.32
C GLU A 173 14.41 5.66 -5.02
N TYR A 174 14.48 4.57 -4.26
CA TYR A 174 14.65 3.23 -4.84
C TYR A 174 13.43 2.83 -5.68
N LEU A 175 12.22 3.06 -5.17
CA LEU A 175 10.97 2.78 -5.87
C LEU A 175 10.93 3.49 -7.22
N ALA A 176 11.27 4.79 -7.25
CA ALA A 176 11.36 5.54 -8.50
C ALA A 176 12.42 4.98 -9.47
N SER A 177 13.55 4.47 -8.95
CA SER A 177 14.63 3.92 -9.77
C SER A 177 14.29 2.58 -10.44
N VAL A 178 13.42 1.77 -9.83
CA VAL A 178 13.06 0.43 -10.34
C VAL A 178 11.74 0.38 -11.12
N MET A 179 10.89 1.40 -10.95
CA MET A 179 9.63 1.52 -11.68
C MET A 179 9.87 1.77 -13.18
N PRO A 180 8.97 1.29 -14.06
CA PRO A 180 9.05 1.58 -15.48
C PRO A 180 9.05 3.09 -15.77
N ALA A 181 9.85 3.53 -16.74
CA ALA A 181 10.03 4.95 -17.03
C ALA A 181 8.75 5.70 -17.44
N ASN A 182 7.73 4.97 -17.90
CA ASN A 182 6.42 5.51 -18.28
C ASN A 182 5.42 5.59 -17.10
N VAL A 183 5.83 5.22 -15.89
CA VAL A 183 4.98 5.22 -14.69
C VAL A 183 5.39 6.39 -13.80
N PRO A 184 4.52 7.40 -13.62
CA PRO A 184 4.79 8.49 -12.69
C PRO A 184 4.91 7.98 -11.25
N VAL A 185 6.04 8.27 -10.62
CA VAL A 185 6.30 8.02 -9.20
C VAL A 185 6.48 9.36 -8.49
N THR A 186 5.59 9.65 -7.54
CA THR A 186 5.53 10.95 -6.86
C THR A 186 5.75 10.77 -5.37
N ALA A 187 6.81 11.38 -4.84
CA ALA A 187 7.00 11.52 -3.41
C ALA A 187 6.23 12.75 -2.88
N ILE A 188 5.55 12.60 -1.75
CA ILE A 188 4.78 13.66 -1.10
C ILE A 188 5.40 13.93 0.28
N ASP A 189 5.74 15.18 0.56
CA ASP A 189 6.23 15.62 1.87
C ASP A 189 5.08 15.68 2.89
N ALA A 190 4.60 14.51 3.29
CA ALA A 190 3.49 14.29 4.20
C ALA A 190 3.58 12.88 4.78
N HIS A 191 2.95 12.65 5.92
CA HIS A 191 2.66 11.31 6.42
C HIS A 191 1.45 10.72 5.68
N PHE A 192 1.34 9.39 5.58
CA PHE A 192 0.26 8.71 4.85
C PHE A 192 -1.14 9.21 5.25
N ASN A 193 -1.36 9.46 6.55
CA ASN A 193 -2.64 9.90 7.11
C ASN A 193 -2.87 11.42 7.10
N ASP A 194 -1.95 12.20 6.53
CA ASP A 194 -2.11 13.66 6.43
C ASP A 194 -3.01 14.01 5.24
N GLU A 195 -3.73 15.13 5.37
CA GLU A 195 -4.65 15.61 4.33
C GLU A 195 -3.93 15.81 2.99
N ALA A 196 -2.72 16.37 3.01
CA ALA A 196 -1.92 16.61 1.81
C ALA A 196 -1.68 15.33 0.98
N PHE A 197 -1.47 14.18 1.64
CA PHE A 197 -1.32 12.90 0.94
C PHE A 197 -2.64 12.44 0.32
N SER A 198 -3.72 12.48 1.09
CA SER A 198 -5.05 12.10 0.59
C SER A 198 -5.52 13.00 -0.55
N ASP A 199 -5.26 14.30 -0.48
CA ASP A 199 -5.65 15.28 -1.50
C ASP A 199 -4.88 15.03 -2.81
N ALA A 200 -3.60 14.71 -2.74
CA ALA A 200 -2.79 14.35 -3.91
C ALA A 200 -3.30 13.06 -4.58
N VAL A 201 -3.62 12.02 -3.80
CA VAL A 201 -4.18 10.77 -4.31
C VAL A 201 -5.56 10.99 -4.94
N THR A 202 -6.43 11.76 -4.28
CA THR A 202 -7.77 12.09 -4.79
C THR A 202 -7.70 12.92 -6.08
N ALA A 203 -6.80 13.89 -6.17
CA ALA A 203 -6.60 14.66 -7.40
C ALA A 203 -6.19 13.75 -8.57
N ALA A 204 -5.22 12.86 -8.35
CA ALA A 204 -4.80 11.89 -9.36
C ALA A 204 -5.91 10.89 -9.74
N ALA A 205 -6.72 10.45 -8.77
CA ALA A 205 -7.88 9.60 -9.01
C ALA A 205 -8.89 10.28 -9.94
N ARG A 206 -9.22 11.55 -9.68
CA ARG A 206 -10.13 12.35 -10.51
C ARG A 206 -9.62 12.51 -11.94
N GLU A 207 -8.33 12.79 -12.12
CA GLU A 207 -7.73 12.87 -13.44
C GLU A 207 -7.83 11.55 -14.22
N MET A 208 -7.54 10.43 -13.56
CA MET A 208 -7.58 9.10 -14.19
C MET A 208 -9.01 8.67 -14.54
N LEU A 209 -10.00 9.03 -13.70
CA LEU A 209 -11.42 8.80 -13.99
C LEU A 209 -11.92 9.67 -15.15
N ALA A 210 -11.51 10.95 -15.21
CA ALA A 210 -11.89 11.84 -16.29
C ALA A 210 -11.33 11.42 -17.65
N ALA A 211 -10.15 10.80 -17.69
CA ALA A 211 -9.53 10.32 -18.93
C ALA A 211 -10.12 8.99 -19.48
N LYS A 212 -10.94 8.27 -18.68
CA LYS A 212 -11.63 7.04 -19.10
C LYS A 212 -12.96 7.34 -19.81
N ASN A 213 -13.52 8.53 -19.62
CA ASN A 213 -14.75 9.02 -20.25
C ASN A 213 -14.47 9.77 -21.56
#